data_AF-A0A5G2QVP9-F1
#
_entry.id   AF-A0A5G2QVP9-F1
#
_cell.length_a   1.000
_cell.length_b   1.000
_cell.length_c   1.000
_cell.angle_alpha   90.00
_cell.angle_beta   90.00
_cell.angle_gamma   90.00
#
_symmetry.space_group_name_H-M   'P 1'
#
loop_
_entity.id
_entity.type
_entity.pdbx_description
1 polymer ?
#
loop_
_entity_poly.entity_id
_entity_poly.type
_entity_poly.pdbx_seq_one_letter_code
_entity_poly.pdbx_strand_id
1 'polypeptide(L)'
;MERGRAYTRLNTLLQHLGGSSAGAVTAHPTSGAAKFQPQQFQVQFERICREEVKPLGLMLMRDVSIGKSEYVPCEKMVSKVQNFQEDKELFRYCTLPEILKYVECFTGPNIMAMHTMLINKPPDTGKKTSRHPLHQDLHYFPFRPSNNIVCAWTAMEHIDRKNGCLVVFPGTHKGTLKPHDYPQWDGGVNLMFHGIQDYDKNNTRVYVTMEKGDTVFFHPLLIHGSGRNKTEGFRKAISCHFAASDCKYIDVKGTSQEKIEKEIVDLTHKFYGLETGSLKNVWTWKGRLVKGERISL
;
A
#
# COMPACT_ATOMS: atom_id res chain seq x y z
N MET A 1 31.68 -1.15 12.89
CA MET A 1 30.74 -0.03 13.13
C MET A 1 29.43 -0.11 12.32
N GLU A 2 29.26 -1.08 11.41
CA GLU A 2 28.01 -1.32 10.64
C GLU A 2 27.04 -2.32 11.31
N ARG A 3 27.56 -3.30 12.07
CA ARG A 3 26.74 -4.35 12.73
C ARG A 3 25.76 -3.82 13.79
N GLY A 4 26.06 -2.67 14.41
CA GLY A 4 25.20 -2.07 15.44
C GLY A 4 23.98 -1.31 14.90
N ARG A 5 23.93 -0.99 13.59
CA ARG A 5 22.82 -0.23 12.99
C ARG A 5 21.71 -1.11 12.42
N ALA A 6 22.03 -2.36 12.07
CA ALA A 6 21.10 -3.35 11.54
C ALA A 6 20.27 -4.05 12.63
N TYR A 7 20.84 -4.23 13.83
CA TYR A 7 20.23 -4.99 14.93
C TYR A 7 18.95 -4.32 15.48
N THR A 8 18.89 -2.99 15.47
CA THR A 8 17.77 -2.23 16.06
C THR A 8 16.54 -2.11 15.15
N ARG A 9 16.60 -2.61 13.90
CA ARG A 9 15.59 -2.30 12.87
C ARG A 9 14.68 -3.47 12.46
N LEU A 10 14.84 -4.66 13.07
CA LEU A 10 14.10 -5.88 12.74
C LEU A 10 13.22 -6.44 13.89
N ASN A 11 13.16 -5.79 15.06
CA ASN A 11 12.31 -6.27 16.16
C ASN A 11 10.80 -6.02 15.96
N THR A 12 10.41 -5.33 14.88
CA THR A 12 9.00 -4.98 14.63
C THR A 12 8.22 -6.05 13.84
N LEU A 13 8.90 -7.00 13.18
CA LEU A 13 8.24 -7.90 12.21
C LEU A 13 8.52 -9.40 12.37
N LEU A 14 9.39 -9.83 13.28
CA LEU A 14 9.73 -11.26 13.45
C LEU A 14 9.60 -11.83 14.88
N GLN A 15 9.07 -11.09 15.86
CA GLN A 15 8.80 -11.65 17.20
C GLN A 15 7.49 -12.47 17.30
N HIS A 16 6.98 -13.05 16.20
CA HIS A 16 5.64 -13.67 16.16
C HIS A 16 5.55 -15.13 15.74
N LEU A 17 6.65 -15.78 15.39
CA LEU A 17 6.65 -17.23 15.15
C LEU A 17 7.51 -17.88 16.23
N GLY A 18 6.94 -18.04 17.42
CA GLY A 18 7.59 -18.67 18.57
C GLY A 18 8.43 -19.87 18.15
N GLY A 19 9.76 -19.74 18.26
CA GLY A 19 10.70 -20.71 17.73
C GLY A 19 12.12 -20.16 17.73
N SER A 20 12.87 -20.51 18.76
CA SER A 20 14.29 -20.24 18.91
C SER A 20 15.12 -21.11 17.95
N SER A 21 15.03 -20.91 16.64
CA SER A 21 16.02 -21.42 15.65
C SER A 21 15.51 -21.22 14.22
N ALA A 22 15.80 -20.07 13.61
CA ALA A 22 15.81 -19.96 12.15
C ALA A 22 16.76 -18.81 11.78
N GLY A 23 17.84 -19.16 11.09
CA GLY A 23 18.90 -18.23 10.72
C GLY A 23 18.39 -17.07 9.86
N ALA A 24 18.86 -15.88 10.21
CA ALA A 24 19.09 -14.71 9.37
C ALA A 24 18.16 -14.53 8.15
N VAL A 25 17.05 -13.79 8.33
CA VAL A 25 16.38 -13.13 7.20
C VAL A 25 16.85 -11.68 7.15
N THR A 26 17.88 -11.47 6.34
CA THR A 26 18.40 -10.18 5.90
C THR A 26 17.47 -9.60 4.84
N ALA A 27 17.16 -8.29 4.89
CA ALA A 27 16.80 -7.56 3.68
C ALA A 27 18.02 -7.68 2.73
N HIS A 28 17.85 -8.45 1.67
CA HIS A 28 18.90 -8.69 0.69
C HIS A 28 18.66 -7.83 -0.54
N PRO A 29 19.69 -7.16 -1.09
CA PRO A 29 19.70 -6.85 -2.50
C PRO A 29 19.48 -8.16 -3.26
N THR A 30 18.45 -8.20 -4.10
CA THR A 30 18.10 -9.40 -4.85
C THR A 30 19.15 -9.64 -5.94
N SER A 31 20.12 -10.52 -5.66
CA SER A 31 21.10 -10.98 -6.64
C SER A 31 20.53 -12.14 -7.44
N GLY A 32 19.71 -11.81 -8.45
CA GLY A 32 19.13 -12.72 -9.44
C GLY A 32 18.75 -11.93 -10.69
N ALA A 33 18.63 -12.59 -11.85
CA ALA A 33 18.57 -11.95 -13.16
C ALA A 33 17.31 -11.11 -13.45
N ALA A 34 16.36 -10.99 -12.51
CA ALA A 34 15.19 -10.12 -12.58
C ALA A 34 15.21 -9.03 -11.48
N LYS A 35 16.31 -8.27 -11.37
CA LYS A 35 16.43 -7.19 -10.38
C LYS A 35 15.21 -6.26 -10.41
N PHE A 36 14.70 -5.90 -9.24
CA PHE A 36 13.76 -4.79 -9.08
C PHE A 36 14.37 -3.55 -9.76
N GLN A 37 13.71 -3.06 -10.81
CA GLN A 37 14.18 -1.95 -11.66
C GLN A 37 13.28 -0.72 -11.43
N PRO A 38 13.45 0.00 -10.31
CA PRO A 38 12.58 1.13 -9.96
C PRO A 38 12.58 2.25 -11.01
N GLN A 39 13.65 2.37 -11.80
CA GLN A 39 13.73 3.31 -12.92
C GLN A 39 12.69 3.00 -14.01
N GLN A 40 12.44 1.72 -14.32
CA GLN A 40 11.43 1.35 -15.33
C GLN A 40 10.02 1.70 -14.85
N PHE A 41 9.72 1.41 -13.58
CA PHE A 41 8.43 1.78 -12.98
C PHE A 41 8.25 3.30 -12.93
N GLN A 42 9.32 4.06 -12.67
CA GLN A 42 9.29 5.51 -12.70
C GLN A 42 9.01 6.04 -14.11
N VAL A 43 9.72 5.54 -15.13
CA VAL A 43 9.48 5.95 -16.53
C VAL A 43 8.05 5.63 -16.93
N GLN A 44 7.55 4.44 -16.60
CA GLN A 44 6.16 4.09 -16.93
C GLN A 44 5.15 4.98 -16.21
N PHE A 45 5.39 5.30 -14.94
CA PHE A 45 4.57 6.24 -14.19
C PHE A 45 4.55 7.63 -14.84
N GLU A 46 5.68 8.14 -15.30
CA GLU A 46 5.77 9.42 -16.01
C GLU A 46 4.98 9.40 -17.32
N ARG A 47 5.08 8.31 -18.10
CA ARG A 47 4.30 8.12 -19.34
C ARG A 47 2.80 8.09 -19.08
N ILE A 48 2.36 7.42 -18.01
CA ILE A 48 0.96 7.43 -17.57
C ILE A 48 0.52 8.85 -17.19
N CYS A 49 1.34 9.59 -16.45
CA CYS A 49 1.02 10.96 -16.03
C CYS A 49 0.97 11.96 -17.20
N ARG A 50 1.75 11.71 -18.26
CA ARG A 50 1.72 12.47 -19.53
C ARG A 50 0.62 11.98 -20.48
N GLU A 51 -0.20 11.03 -20.06
CA GLU A 51 -1.26 10.43 -20.87
C GLU A 51 -0.79 9.67 -22.14
N GLU A 52 0.50 9.35 -22.24
CA GLU A 52 1.08 8.55 -23.33
C GLU A 52 0.67 7.08 -23.25
N VAL A 53 0.33 6.62 -22.04
CA VAL A 53 -0.18 5.27 -21.76
C VAL A 53 -1.41 5.40 -20.87
N LYS A 54 -2.51 4.72 -21.24
CA LYS A 54 -3.79 4.75 -20.51
C LYS A 54 -4.27 3.33 -20.21
N PRO A 55 -3.69 2.65 -19.20
CA PRO A 55 -4.07 1.28 -18.85
C PRO A 55 -5.54 1.22 -18.42
N LEU A 56 -6.24 0.18 -18.85
CA LEU A 56 -7.66 0.01 -18.54
C LEU A 56 -7.86 -0.13 -17.02
N GLY A 57 -8.83 0.59 -16.47
CA GLY A 57 -9.18 0.50 -15.05
C GLY A 57 -8.20 1.20 -14.10
N LEU A 58 -7.15 1.86 -14.60
CA LEU A 58 -6.20 2.60 -13.77
C LEU A 58 -6.84 3.87 -13.19
N MET A 59 -6.59 4.15 -11.90
CA MET A 59 -7.10 5.32 -11.20
C MET A 59 -5.97 6.30 -10.88
N LEU A 60 -6.10 7.54 -11.36
CA LEU A 60 -5.20 8.65 -11.02
C LEU A 60 -5.79 9.45 -9.86
N MET A 61 -5.12 9.43 -8.71
CA MET A 61 -5.45 10.25 -7.55
C MET A 61 -4.64 11.54 -7.60
N ARG A 62 -5.30 12.66 -7.29
CA ARG A 62 -4.68 13.98 -7.17
C ARG A 62 -4.74 14.42 -5.71
N ASP A 63 -3.71 15.11 -5.24
CA ASP A 63 -3.74 15.68 -3.89
C ASP A 63 -4.65 16.92 -3.86
N VAL A 64 -5.43 17.09 -2.78
CA VAL A 64 -6.37 18.22 -2.63
C VAL A 64 -5.69 19.59 -2.68
N SER A 65 -4.38 19.67 -2.40
CA SER A 65 -3.62 20.92 -2.44
C SER A 65 -3.12 21.31 -3.84
N ILE A 66 -3.18 20.40 -4.81
CA ILE A 66 -2.77 20.67 -6.19
C ILE A 66 -3.94 21.40 -6.87
N GLY A 67 -3.81 22.73 -7.01
CA GLY A 67 -4.85 23.62 -7.52
C GLY A 67 -5.35 23.27 -8.92
N LYS A 68 -6.52 23.80 -9.28
CA LYS A 68 -7.12 23.73 -10.63
C LYS A 68 -6.40 24.64 -11.64
N SER A 69 -5.06 24.66 -11.66
CA SER A 69 -4.32 25.40 -12.70
C SER A 69 -4.53 24.75 -14.07
N GLU A 70 -4.17 25.47 -15.14
CA GLU A 70 -4.17 24.94 -16.52
C GLU A 70 -3.65 23.51 -16.55
N TYR A 71 -4.47 22.63 -17.14
CA TYR A 71 -4.26 21.20 -17.12
C TYR A 71 -3.03 20.85 -17.97
N VAL A 72 -1.87 20.73 -17.32
CA VAL A 72 -0.67 20.14 -17.93
C VAL A 72 -0.51 18.73 -17.37
N PRO A 73 -0.78 17.68 -18.16
CA PRO A 73 -0.56 16.29 -17.78
C PRO A 73 0.90 16.06 -17.39
N CYS A 74 1.17 15.98 -16.08
CA CYS A 74 2.50 15.71 -15.55
C CYS A 74 2.44 15.03 -14.18
N GLU A 75 3.55 14.39 -13.79
CA GLU A 75 3.62 13.65 -12.53
C GLU A 75 3.38 14.49 -11.29
N LYS A 76 3.66 15.81 -11.33
CA LYS A 76 3.44 16.72 -10.21
C LYS A 76 1.95 16.88 -9.85
N MET A 77 1.05 16.53 -10.78
CA MET A 77 -0.40 16.58 -10.57
C MET A 77 -0.97 15.29 -9.97
N VAL A 78 -0.19 14.20 -9.95
CA VAL A 78 -0.65 12.86 -9.55
C VAL A 78 0.02 12.48 -8.23
N SER A 79 -0.77 12.29 -7.18
CA SER A 79 -0.27 11.90 -5.86
C SER A 79 -0.23 10.39 -5.65
N LYS A 80 -1.05 9.64 -6.40
CA LYS A 80 -1.09 8.17 -6.36
C LYS A 80 -1.71 7.62 -7.64
N VAL A 81 -1.21 6.49 -8.09
CA VAL A 81 -1.86 5.61 -9.07
C VAL A 81 -2.37 4.38 -8.34
N GLN A 82 -3.59 3.96 -8.63
CA GLN A 82 -4.14 2.70 -8.15
C GLN A 82 -4.65 1.85 -9.30
N ASN A 83 -4.86 0.56 -9.03
CA ASN A 83 -5.46 -0.38 -9.98
C ASN A 83 -4.67 -0.49 -11.29
N PHE A 84 -3.34 -0.59 -11.19
CA PHE A 84 -2.45 -0.71 -12.34
C PHE A 84 -2.33 -2.16 -12.86
N GLN A 85 -3.22 -3.07 -12.49
CA GLN A 85 -3.11 -4.50 -12.85
C GLN A 85 -3.13 -4.79 -14.36
N GLU A 86 -3.68 -3.88 -15.17
CA GLU A 86 -3.65 -3.95 -16.63
C GLU A 86 -2.45 -3.24 -17.27
N ASP A 87 -1.61 -2.57 -16.48
CA ASP A 87 -0.34 -2.02 -16.96
C ASP A 87 0.76 -3.07 -16.85
N LYS A 88 1.26 -3.57 -17.98
CA LYS A 88 2.26 -4.64 -18.01
C LYS A 88 3.53 -4.29 -17.24
N GLU A 89 4.01 -3.05 -17.34
CA GLU A 89 5.27 -2.65 -16.72
C GLU A 89 5.11 -2.46 -15.22
N LEU A 90 4.09 -1.75 -14.74
CA LEU A 90 3.85 -1.63 -13.30
C LEU A 90 3.44 -2.96 -12.66
N PHE A 91 2.64 -3.78 -13.35
CA PHE A 91 2.18 -5.06 -12.82
C PHE A 91 3.30 -6.10 -12.71
N ARG A 92 4.42 -5.96 -13.44
CA ARG A 92 5.63 -6.79 -13.21
C ARG A 92 6.06 -6.80 -11.75
N TYR A 93 5.87 -5.72 -10.99
CA TYR A 93 6.13 -5.70 -9.55
C TYR A 93 5.42 -6.85 -8.80
N CYS A 94 4.20 -7.17 -9.20
CA CYS A 94 3.37 -8.19 -8.56
C CYS A 94 3.78 -9.62 -8.94
N THR A 95 4.57 -9.78 -10.00
CA THR A 95 5.06 -11.07 -10.50
C THR A 95 6.56 -11.25 -10.34
N LEU A 96 7.26 -10.30 -9.72
CA LEU A 96 8.69 -10.42 -9.41
C LEU A 96 8.94 -11.63 -8.51
N PRO A 97 9.75 -12.62 -8.94
CA PRO A 97 10.05 -13.81 -8.14
C PRO A 97 10.58 -13.46 -6.75
N GLU A 98 11.31 -12.37 -6.62
CA GLU A 98 11.92 -11.96 -5.37
C GLU A 98 10.93 -11.33 -4.39
N ILE A 99 9.84 -10.73 -4.88
CA ILE A 99 8.72 -10.32 -4.04
C ILE A 99 7.89 -11.55 -3.67
N LEU A 100 7.52 -12.37 -4.67
CA LEU A 100 6.68 -13.54 -4.48
C LEU A 100 7.27 -14.56 -3.51
N LYS A 101 8.61 -14.71 -3.50
CA LYS A 101 9.33 -15.57 -2.55
C LYS A 101 8.98 -15.25 -1.10
N TYR A 102 8.89 -13.97 -0.73
CA TYR A 102 8.56 -13.56 0.64
C TYR A 102 7.05 -13.51 0.88
N VAL A 103 6.27 -13.14 -0.14
CA VAL A 103 4.80 -13.13 -0.05
C VAL A 103 4.26 -14.53 0.27
N GLU A 104 4.81 -15.56 -0.36
CA GLU A 104 4.43 -16.97 -0.15
C GLU A 104 4.56 -17.41 1.32
N CYS A 105 5.48 -16.82 2.10
CA CYS A 105 5.61 -17.11 3.53
C CYS A 105 4.36 -16.71 4.34
N PHE A 106 3.54 -15.79 3.84
CA PHE A 106 2.31 -15.32 4.49
C PHE A 106 1.06 -15.91 3.85
N THR A 107 1.06 -16.06 2.52
CA THR A 107 -0.14 -16.42 1.76
C THR A 107 -0.20 -17.90 1.39
N GLY A 108 0.90 -18.65 1.57
CA GLY A 108 1.06 -19.95 0.92
C GLY A 108 1.22 -19.84 -0.60
N PRO A 109 1.15 -20.97 -1.32
CA PRO A 109 1.60 -21.06 -2.72
C PRO A 109 0.63 -20.46 -3.75
N ASN A 110 -0.63 -20.26 -3.38
CA ASN A 110 -1.69 -19.75 -4.25
C ASN A 110 -1.94 -18.27 -3.96
N ILE A 111 -1.39 -17.39 -4.80
CA ILE A 111 -1.21 -15.98 -4.49
C ILE A 111 -2.04 -15.12 -5.42
N MET A 112 -2.86 -14.25 -4.84
CA MET A 112 -3.61 -13.21 -5.54
C MET A 112 -2.98 -11.84 -5.26
N ALA A 113 -2.74 -11.05 -6.31
CA ALA A 113 -2.49 -9.61 -6.20
C ALA A 113 -3.85 -8.89 -6.14
N MET A 114 -4.17 -8.28 -5.00
CA MET A 114 -5.52 -7.75 -4.72
C MET A 114 -5.62 -6.24 -4.88
N HIS A 115 -4.61 -5.50 -4.43
CA HIS A 115 -4.58 -4.04 -4.55
C HIS A 115 -3.20 -3.57 -4.97
N THR A 116 -3.15 -2.70 -5.97
CA THR A 116 -1.90 -2.18 -6.55
C THR A 116 -1.87 -0.67 -6.41
N MET A 117 -0.73 -0.13 -5.94
CA MET A 117 -0.55 1.31 -5.76
C MET A 117 0.88 1.75 -6.09
N LEU A 118 1.00 2.87 -6.80
CA LEU A 118 2.23 3.65 -6.88
C LEU A 118 1.96 5.00 -6.22
N ILE A 119 2.69 5.30 -5.15
CA ILE A 119 2.49 6.48 -4.32
C ILE A 119 3.55 7.52 -4.69
N ASN A 120 3.12 8.68 -5.19
CA ASN A 120 3.95 9.82 -5.56
C ASN A 120 3.69 10.98 -4.59
N LYS A 121 4.28 10.90 -3.40
CA LYS A 121 3.91 11.76 -2.27
C LYS A 121 4.39 13.21 -2.49
N PRO A 122 3.49 14.21 -2.57
CA PRO A 122 3.87 15.59 -2.87
C PRO A 122 4.60 16.25 -1.70
N PRO A 123 5.40 17.31 -1.98
CA PRO A 123 5.86 18.28 -0.99
C PRO A 123 4.72 18.83 -0.14
N ASP A 124 5.00 19.11 1.13
CA ASP A 124 4.03 19.63 2.08
C ASP A 124 4.28 21.10 2.40
N THR A 125 3.52 22.00 1.76
CA THR A 125 3.66 23.46 1.86
C THR A 125 3.22 24.05 3.20
N GLY A 126 3.11 23.25 4.28
CA GLY A 126 2.68 23.71 5.60
C GLY A 126 1.31 23.19 6.03
N LYS A 127 0.46 22.83 5.06
CA LYS A 127 -0.95 22.48 5.27
C LYS A 127 -1.19 21.04 5.77
N LYS A 128 -0.13 20.24 5.93
CA LYS A 128 -0.22 18.83 6.40
C LYS A 128 -1.09 17.94 5.50
N THR A 129 -1.28 18.29 4.23
CA THR A 129 -2.12 17.55 3.26
C THR A 129 -1.46 16.26 2.78
N SER A 130 -0.11 16.25 2.72
CA SER A 130 0.65 15.09 2.26
C SER A 130 0.70 13.91 3.25
N ARG A 131 0.22 14.10 4.49
CA ARG A 131 0.30 13.05 5.53
C ARG A 131 -0.79 12.01 5.29
N HIS A 132 -0.43 10.74 5.42
CA HIS A 132 -1.42 9.67 5.45
C HIS A 132 -1.82 9.43 6.91
N PRO A 133 -3.11 9.48 7.26
CA PRO A 133 -3.54 9.20 8.62
C PRO A 133 -3.11 7.81 9.06
N LEU A 134 -3.05 7.64 10.38
CA LEU A 134 -2.87 6.31 10.95
C LEU A 134 -4.11 5.49 10.62
N HIS A 135 -3.91 4.28 10.09
CA HIS A 135 -4.97 3.43 9.60
C HIS A 135 -4.54 1.95 9.64
N GLN A 136 -5.48 1.08 9.31
CA GLN A 136 -5.27 -0.35 9.08
C GLN A 136 -5.79 -0.64 7.67
N ASP A 137 -4.98 -1.23 6.81
CA ASP A 137 -5.37 -1.52 5.43
C ASP A 137 -6.59 -2.45 5.36
N LEU A 138 -6.73 -3.34 6.35
CA LEU A 138 -7.86 -4.29 6.40
C LEU A 138 -9.21 -3.58 6.44
N HIS A 139 -9.28 -2.30 6.85
CA HIS A 139 -10.49 -1.47 6.76
C HIS A 139 -11.08 -1.47 5.35
N TYR A 140 -10.25 -1.48 4.31
CA TYR A 140 -10.68 -1.44 2.92
C TYR A 140 -10.94 -2.83 2.31
N PHE A 141 -10.52 -3.90 2.99
CA PHE A 141 -10.51 -5.25 2.42
C PHE A 141 -11.65 -6.10 2.99
N PRO A 142 -12.62 -6.55 2.18
CA PRO A 142 -13.71 -7.42 2.62
C PRO A 142 -13.36 -8.90 2.42
N PHE A 143 -12.11 -9.30 2.64
CA PHE A 143 -11.69 -10.70 2.55
C PHE A 143 -10.85 -11.12 3.76
N ARG A 144 -10.94 -12.40 4.12
CA ARG A 144 -10.40 -13.01 5.35
C ARG A 144 -9.89 -14.44 5.08
N PRO A 145 -9.02 -15.01 5.94
CA PRO A 145 -8.46 -14.44 7.18
C PRO A 145 -7.38 -13.38 6.94
N SER A 146 -7.23 -12.43 7.87
CA SER A 146 -6.25 -11.34 7.73
C SER A 146 -4.79 -11.80 7.76
N ASN A 147 -4.51 -12.90 8.46
CA ASN A 147 -3.16 -13.46 8.57
C ASN A 147 -2.64 -13.99 7.22
N ASN A 148 -3.53 -14.25 6.26
CA ASN A 148 -3.19 -14.71 4.93
C ASN A 148 -3.10 -13.54 3.92
N ILE A 149 -2.95 -12.32 4.41
CA ILE A 149 -2.86 -11.08 3.63
C ILE A 149 -1.59 -10.34 4.03
N VAL A 150 -0.85 -9.84 3.05
CA VAL A 150 0.40 -9.09 3.28
C VAL A 150 0.53 -7.93 2.30
N CYS A 151 0.91 -6.76 2.82
CA CYS A 151 1.38 -5.66 1.99
C CYS A 151 2.87 -5.83 1.71
N ALA A 152 3.29 -5.78 0.45
CA ALA A 152 4.67 -5.58 0.05
C ALA A 152 4.83 -4.13 -0.44
N TRP A 153 5.61 -3.32 0.27
CA TRP A 153 5.84 -1.92 -0.04
C TRP A 153 7.32 -1.66 -0.29
N THR A 154 7.66 -1.18 -1.48
CA THR A 154 9.06 -1.04 -1.91
C THR A 154 9.40 0.42 -2.20
N ALA A 155 10.52 0.86 -1.64
CA ALA A 155 11.07 2.19 -1.84
C ALA A 155 11.66 2.34 -3.25
N MET A 156 11.22 3.34 -4.03
CA MET A 156 11.77 3.60 -5.38
C MET A 156 12.96 4.58 -5.37
N GLU A 157 13.23 5.17 -4.20
CA GLU A 157 14.27 6.14 -3.90
C GLU A 157 14.67 6.00 -2.42
N HIS A 158 15.61 6.81 -1.93
CA HIS A 158 15.89 6.90 -0.50
C HIS A 158 14.70 7.54 0.25
N ILE A 159 14.22 6.93 1.33
CA ILE A 159 13.02 7.34 2.06
C ILE A 159 13.32 7.45 3.56
N ASP A 160 13.15 8.64 4.12
CA ASP A 160 13.46 8.96 5.52
C ASP A 160 12.36 9.81 6.17
N ARG A 161 12.63 10.29 7.39
CA ARG A 161 11.66 11.14 8.11
C ARG A 161 11.43 12.49 7.44
N LYS A 162 12.36 13.00 6.63
CA LYS A 162 12.25 14.30 5.96
C LYS A 162 11.30 14.20 4.77
N ASN A 163 11.41 13.17 3.94
CA ASN A 163 10.55 12.99 2.77
C ASN A 163 9.28 12.15 3.02
N GLY A 164 9.02 11.76 4.27
CA GLY A 164 7.75 11.19 4.71
C GLY A 164 7.71 9.67 4.58
N CYS A 165 8.63 9.00 5.27
CA CYS A 165 8.62 7.56 5.46
C CYS A 165 7.35 7.04 6.15
N LEU A 166 7.19 5.72 6.16
CA LEU A 166 6.15 5.07 6.95
C LEU A 166 6.43 5.25 8.44
N VAL A 167 5.34 5.36 9.21
CA VAL A 167 5.33 5.28 10.67
C VAL A 167 4.47 4.10 11.03
N VAL A 168 4.99 3.19 11.85
CA VAL A 168 4.30 1.98 12.29
C VAL A 168 4.21 1.91 13.81
N PHE A 169 3.22 1.18 14.31
CA PHE A 169 3.05 0.87 15.72
C PHE A 169 3.30 -0.63 15.92
N PRO A 170 4.49 -1.03 16.38
CA PRO A 170 4.83 -2.43 16.56
C PRO A 170 3.80 -3.19 17.39
N GLY A 171 3.52 -4.44 17.01
CA GLY A 171 2.62 -5.34 17.75
C GLY A 171 1.12 -5.10 17.57
N THR A 172 0.68 -3.96 17.02
CA THR A 172 -0.77 -3.68 16.91
C THR A 172 -1.50 -4.59 15.93
N HIS A 173 -0.77 -5.30 15.07
CA HIS A 173 -1.34 -6.30 14.17
C HIS A 173 -1.98 -7.49 14.89
N LYS A 174 -1.64 -7.72 16.18
CA LYS A 174 -2.31 -8.71 17.04
C LYS A 174 -3.69 -8.27 17.53
N GLY A 175 -4.01 -6.98 17.40
CA GLY A 175 -5.28 -6.42 17.84
C GLY A 175 -6.41 -6.72 16.88
N THR A 176 -7.54 -6.07 17.09
CA THR A 176 -8.70 -6.14 16.20
C THR A 176 -8.65 -5.05 15.12
N LEU A 177 -9.51 -5.17 14.12
CA LEU A 177 -9.83 -4.06 13.23
C LEU A 177 -10.53 -2.97 14.05
N LYS A 178 -10.01 -1.76 13.96
CA LYS A 178 -10.53 -0.57 14.64
C LYS A 178 -11.53 0.18 13.75
N PRO A 179 -12.41 1.02 14.31
CA PRO A 179 -13.20 1.97 13.54
C PRO A 179 -12.33 3.03 12.88
N HIS A 180 -12.64 3.33 11.61
CA HIS A 180 -12.01 4.40 10.84
C HIS A 180 -13.07 5.39 10.35
N ASP A 181 -12.68 6.66 10.26
CA ASP A 181 -13.49 7.73 9.65
C ASP A 181 -12.57 8.82 9.09
N TYR A 182 -13.11 9.75 8.32
CA TYR A 182 -12.35 10.89 7.83
C TYR A 182 -11.84 11.76 9.01
N PRO A 183 -10.51 12.00 9.09
CA PRO A 183 -9.97 12.92 10.08
C PRO A 183 -10.56 14.33 9.94
N GLN A 184 -10.86 14.97 11.07
CA GLN A 184 -11.28 16.37 11.11
C GLN A 184 -10.05 17.27 11.07
N TRP A 185 -9.46 17.43 9.88
CA TRP A 185 -8.23 18.21 9.67
C TRP A 185 -8.47 19.50 8.89
N ASP A 186 -7.85 20.58 9.35
CA ASP A 186 -7.80 21.85 8.62
C ASP A 186 -7.10 21.67 7.27
N GLY A 187 -7.71 22.20 6.19
CA GLY A 187 -7.18 22.08 4.82
C GLY A 187 -7.68 20.88 4.02
N GLY A 188 -8.59 20.07 4.60
CA GLY A 188 -9.22 18.94 3.94
C GLY A 188 -8.42 17.64 4.03
N VAL A 189 -9.07 16.54 3.65
CA VAL A 189 -8.48 15.20 3.64
C VAL A 189 -8.60 14.62 2.24
N ASN A 190 -7.52 13.99 1.76
CA ASN A 190 -7.53 13.30 0.47
C ASN A 190 -8.60 12.19 0.46
N LEU A 191 -9.24 11.99 -0.69
CA LEU A 191 -10.23 10.93 -0.88
C LEU A 191 -9.64 9.56 -0.48
N MET A 192 -10.43 8.75 0.23
CA MET A 192 -10.04 7.46 0.78
C MET A 192 -8.94 7.50 1.86
N PHE A 193 -8.68 8.63 2.54
CA PHE A 193 -7.75 8.68 3.67
C PHE A 193 -8.52 8.60 5.00
N HIS A 194 -9.08 7.44 5.32
CA HIS A 194 -9.76 7.23 6.60
C HIS A 194 -8.72 6.99 7.70
N GLY A 195 -8.89 7.66 8.83
CA GLY A 195 -8.04 7.52 10.01
C GLY A 195 -8.70 6.70 11.10
N ILE A 196 -7.89 5.92 11.81
CA ILE A 196 -8.29 5.21 13.02
C ILE A 196 -8.77 6.20 14.09
N GLN A 197 -9.92 5.92 14.69
CA GLN A 197 -10.54 6.81 15.68
C GLN A 197 -10.02 6.54 17.10
N ASP A 198 -9.71 5.28 17.42
CA ASP A 198 -9.26 4.83 18.74
C ASP A 198 -7.95 4.03 18.66
N TYR A 199 -6.85 4.66 19.05
CA TYR A 199 -5.58 3.98 19.23
C TYR A 199 -4.84 4.54 20.43
N ASP A 200 -4.07 3.68 21.09
CA ASP A 200 -3.21 4.12 22.19
C ASP A 200 -2.08 4.99 21.64
N LYS A 201 -2.12 6.28 21.99
CA LYS A 201 -1.13 7.27 21.58
C LYS A 201 0.21 7.07 22.29
N ASN A 202 0.24 6.34 23.41
CA ASN A 202 1.44 6.04 24.19
C ASN A 202 2.27 4.90 23.58
N ASN A 203 1.69 4.14 22.64
CA ASN A 203 2.44 3.13 21.91
C ASN A 203 3.63 3.75 21.19
N THR A 204 4.78 3.09 21.34
CA THR A 204 6.03 3.52 20.70
C THR A 204 5.90 3.43 19.19
N ARG A 205 6.16 4.54 18.50
CA ARG A 205 6.10 4.62 17.04
C ARG A 205 7.48 4.39 16.45
N VAL A 206 7.55 3.61 15.38
CA VAL A 206 8.80 3.37 14.63
C VAL A 206 8.70 4.02 13.26
N TYR A 207 9.74 4.78 12.90
CA TYR A 207 9.89 5.37 11.57
C TYR A 207 10.69 4.42 10.68
N VAL A 208 10.10 4.00 9.57
CA VAL A 208 10.71 3.00 8.67
C VAL A 208 11.52 3.72 7.59
N THR A 209 12.79 4.02 7.90
CA THR A 209 13.74 4.59 6.91
C THR A 209 14.26 3.48 6.01
N MET A 210 14.27 3.73 4.70
CA MET A 210 14.51 2.73 3.65
C MET A 210 15.41 3.31 2.57
N GLU A 211 16.34 2.49 2.07
CA GLU A 211 17.10 2.80 0.86
C GLU A 211 16.32 2.39 -0.39
N LYS A 212 16.75 2.89 -1.55
CA LYS A 212 16.16 2.53 -2.83
C LYS A 212 16.24 1.01 -3.06
N GLY A 213 15.09 0.39 -3.30
CA GLY A 213 14.94 -1.05 -3.52
C GLY A 213 14.64 -1.86 -2.26
N ASP A 214 14.70 -1.26 -1.07
CA ASP A 214 14.25 -1.93 0.15
C ASP A 214 12.74 -2.18 0.08
N THR A 215 12.32 -3.35 0.54
CA THR A 215 10.90 -3.72 0.67
C THR A 215 10.57 -4.00 2.13
N VAL A 216 9.48 -3.41 2.61
CA VAL A 216 8.88 -3.78 3.90
C VAL A 216 7.61 -4.58 3.64
N PHE A 217 7.48 -5.69 4.37
CA PHE A 217 6.28 -6.51 4.38
C PHE A 217 5.51 -6.27 5.66
N PHE A 218 4.19 -6.11 5.62
CA PHE A 218 3.41 -5.94 6.85
C PHE A 218 1.97 -6.43 6.75
N HIS A 219 1.45 -6.82 7.92
CA HIS A 219 0.09 -7.34 8.12
C HIS A 219 -0.95 -6.21 7.99
N PRO A 220 -2.15 -6.46 7.41
CA PRO A 220 -3.14 -5.41 7.16
C PRO A 220 -3.80 -4.82 8.42
N LEU A 221 -3.64 -5.45 9.59
CA LEU A 221 -4.03 -4.88 10.91
C LEU A 221 -2.90 -4.05 11.57
N LEU A 222 -1.70 -3.97 10.98
CA LEU A 222 -0.66 -3.10 11.53
C LEU A 222 -1.12 -1.65 11.42
N ILE A 223 -1.16 -0.94 12.55
CA ILE A 223 -1.48 0.47 12.58
C ILE A 223 -0.26 1.20 12.01
N HIS A 224 -0.48 1.88 10.89
CA HIS A 224 0.58 2.61 10.21
C HIS A 224 0.04 3.85 9.50
N GLY A 225 0.94 4.74 9.10
CA GLY A 225 0.65 5.93 8.32
C GLY A 225 1.93 6.47 7.70
N SER A 226 1.87 7.69 7.16
CA SER A 226 3.03 8.33 6.55
C SER A 226 3.16 9.77 7.03
N GLY A 227 4.38 10.16 7.39
CA GLY A 227 4.69 11.52 7.83
C GLY A 227 4.50 12.58 6.74
N ARG A 228 4.74 13.85 7.07
CA ARG A 228 4.76 14.94 6.08
C ARG A 228 6.00 14.82 5.20
N ASN A 229 5.90 15.16 3.91
CA ASN A 229 7.06 15.28 3.04
C ASN A 229 7.52 16.73 3.10
N LYS A 230 8.59 17.00 3.84
CA LYS A 230 9.15 18.34 4.05
C LYS A 230 10.21 18.72 3.01
N THR A 231 10.39 17.89 1.98
CA THR A 231 11.33 18.14 0.88
C THR A 231 10.59 18.73 -0.32
N GLU A 232 11.34 19.25 -1.29
CA GLU A 232 10.79 19.81 -2.54
C GLU A 232 10.48 18.73 -3.59
N GLY A 233 11.02 17.52 -3.43
CA GLY A 233 10.80 16.40 -4.33
C GLY A 233 9.53 15.62 -4.01
N PHE A 234 8.98 14.94 -5.01
CA PHE A 234 7.91 13.97 -4.81
C PHE A 234 8.50 12.60 -4.48
N ARG A 235 8.07 12.01 -3.35
CA ARG A 235 8.63 10.76 -2.84
C ARG A 235 7.87 9.55 -3.38
N LYS A 236 8.55 8.69 -4.13
CA LYS A 236 7.96 7.55 -4.84
C LYS A 236 8.13 6.21 -4.10
N ALA A 237 7.08 5.41 -4.12
CA ALA A 237 7.08 4.02 -3.68
C ALA A 237 6.03 3.22 -4.44
N ILE A 238 6.28 1.92 -4.62
CA ILE A 238 5.33 0.99 -5.25
C ILE A 238 4.93 -0.08 -4.25
N SER A 239 3.67 -0.49 -4.27
CA SER A 239 3.15 -1.50 -3.35
C SER A 239 2.08 -2.37 -3.95
N CYS A 240 1.98 -3.57 -3.40
CA CYS A 240 0.88 -4.49 -3.67
C CYS A 240 0.45 -5.16 -2.37
N HIS A 241 -0.86 -5.27 -2.17
CA HIS A 241 -1.45 -6.14 -1.17
C HIS A 241 -1.78 -7.48 -1.82
N PHE A 242 -1.16 -8.52 -1.29
CA PHE A 242 -1.39 -9.91 -1.69
C PHE A 242 -2.29 -10.62 -0.68
N ALA A 243 -3.03 -11.61 -1.17
CA ALA A 243 -3.82 -12.50 -0.34
C ALA A 243 -3.69 -13.94 -0.83
N ALA A 244 -3.79 -14.89 0.08
CA ALA A 244 -3.95 -16.29 -0.28
C ALA A 244 -5.24 -16.46 -1.09
N SER A 245 -5.20 -17.28 -2.14
CA SER A 245 -6.36 -17.48 -3.03
C SER A 245 -7.53 -18.21 -2.35
N ASP A 246 -7.28 -18.91 -1.25
CA ASP A 246 -8.29 -19.59 -0.43
C ASP A 246 -9.07 -18.65 0.51
N CYS A 247 -8.62 -17.41 0.67
CA CYS A 247 -9.37 -16.37 1.37
C CYS A 247 -10.80 -16.23 0.84
N LYS A 248 -11.71 -15.83 1.71
CA LYS A 248 -13.13 -15.67 1.38
C LYS A 248 -13.56 -14.23 1.53
N TYR A 249 -14.41 -13.77 0.62
CA TYR A 249 -15.12 -12.50 0.78
C TYR A 249 -16.10 -12.59 1.96
N ILE A 250 -16.19 -11.52 2.75
CA ILE A 250 -17.14 -11.38 3.86
C ILE A 250 -18.21 -10.34 3.51
N ASP A 251 -19.41 -10.50 4.06
CA ASP A 251 -20.39 -9.42 4.11
C ASP A 251 -19.95 -8.40 5.18
N VAL A 252 -19.93 -7.12 4.81
CA VAL A 252 -19.51 -6.02 5.68
C VAL A 252 -20.69 -5.23 6.26
N LYS A 253 -21.92 -5.56 5.89
CA LYS A 253 -23.13 -4.92 6.42
C LYS A 253 -23.21 -5.06 7.94
N GLY A 254 -23.51 -3.97 8.64
CA GLY A 254 -23.55 -3.94 10.11
C GLY A 254 -22.18 -4.01 10.80
N THR A 255 -21.08 -3.95 10.04
CA THR A 255 -19.71 -3.91 10.59
C THR A 255 -19.12 -2.50 10.47
N SER A 256 -17.93 -2.27 11.05
CA SER A 256 -17.19 -1.01 10.86
C SER A 256 -16.83 -0.70 9.41
N GLN A 257 -16.87 -1.70 8.51
CA GLN A 257 -16.55 -1.57 7.10
C GLN A 257 -17.78 -1.23 6.22
N GLU A 258 -19.01 -1.17 6.76
CA GLU A 258 -20.20 -0.90 5.94
C GLU A 258 -20.10 0.44 5.20
N LYS A 259 -19.57 1.48 5.87
CA LYS A 259 -19.38 2.80 5.25
C LYS A 259 -18.45 2.74 4.04
N ILE A 260 -17.39 1.93 4.11
CA ILE A 260 -16.39 1.88 3.04
C ILE A 260 -16.87 1.11 1.82
N GLU A 261 -17.78 0.15 1.99
CA GLU A 261 -18.42 -0.52 0.87
C GLU A 261 -19.18 0.49 0.00
N LYS A 262 -20.04 1.31 0.62
CA LYS A 262 -20.83 2.31 -0.10
C LYS A 262 -19.91 3.27 -0.86
N GLU A 263 -18.90 3.80 -0.19
CA GLU A 263 -17.94 4.72 -0.80
C GLU A 263 -17.17 4.07 -1.97
N ILE A 264 -16.66 2.84 -1.82
CA ILE A 264 -15.92 2.18 -2.90
C ILE A 264 -16.82 1.84 -4.09
N VAL A 265 -18.05 1.37 -3.85
CA VAL A 265 -19.00 1.04 -4.92
C VAL A 265 -19.37 2.32 -5.71
N ASP A 266 -19.67 3.41 -5.00
CA ASP A 266 -19.99 4.70 -5.62
C ASP A 266 -18.82 5.25 -6.44
N LEU A 267 -17.60 5.20 -5.91
CA LEU A 267 -16.40 5.61 -6.64
C LEU A 267 -16.14 4.71 -7.85
N THR A 268 -16.39 3.41 -7.74
CA THR A 268 -16.23 2.48 -8.86
C THR A 268 -17.19 2.81 -9.99
N HIS A 269 -18.46 3.06 -9.67
CA HIS A 269 -19.44 3.52 -10.65
C HIS A 269 -19.03 4.86 -11.26
N LYS A 270 -18.64 5.84 -10.44
CA LYS A 270 -18.24 7.18 -10.91
C LYS A 270 -17.02 7.18 -11.82
N PHE A 271 -15.98 6.40 -11.51
CA PHE A 271 -14.72 6.42 -12.25
C PHE A 271 -14.69 5.47 -13.45
N TYR A 272 -15.46 4.38 -13.42
CA TYR A 272 -15.39 3.33 -14.43
C TYR A 272 -16.72 3.07 -15.15
N GLY A 273 -17.83 3.68 -14.72
CA GLY A 273 -19.16 3.37 -15.23
C GLY A 273 -19.60 1.93 -14.94
N LEU A 274 -18.97 1.28 -13.96
CA LEU A 274 -19.21 -0.13 -13.63
C LEU A 274 -20.23 -0.25 -12.50
N GLU A 275 -21.40 -0.80 -12.80
CA GLU A 275 -22.39 -1.23 -11.82
C GLU A 275 -21.97 -2.56 -11.19
N THR A 276 -21.03 -2.50 -10.26
CA THR A 276 -20.55 -3.71 -9.57
C THR A 276 -21.54 -4.24 -8.52
N GLY A 277 -22.41 -3.38 -8.00
CA GLY A 277 -23.49 -3.72 -7.05
C GLY A 277 -23.04 -4.16 -5.65
N SER A 278 -21.80 -4.61 -5.46
CA SER A 278 -21.26 -5.04 -4.17
C SER A 278 -19.75 -4.87 -4.10
N LEU A 279 -19.21 -4.71 -2.89
CA LEU A 279 -17.77 -4.62 -2.70
C LEU A 279 -17.03 -5.89 -3.14
N LYS A 280 -17.64 -7.07 -2.97
CA LYS A 280 -17.13 -8.36 -3.48
C LYS A 280 -16.81 -8.30 -4.98
N ASN A 281 -17.74 -7.78 -5.78
CA ASN A 281 -17.57 -7.73 -7.23
C ASN A 281 -16.44 -6.77 -7.64
N VAL A 282 -16.31 -5.63 -6.95
CA VAL A 282 -15.18 -4.71 -7.14
C VAL A 282 -13.85 -5.43 -6.93
N TRP A 283 -13.69 -6.15 -5.83
CA TRP A 283 -12.45 -6.86 -5.52
C TRP A 283 -12.19 -8.06 -6.43
N THR A 284 -13.24 -8.76 -6.84
CA THR A 284 -13.15 -9.88 -7.80
C THR A 284 -12.65 -9.40 -9.17
N TRP A 285 -13.12 -8.24 -9.62
CA TRP A 285 -12.67 -7.58 -10.85
C TRP A 285 -11.21 -7.12 -10.77
N LYS A 286 -10.77 -6.61 -9.61
CA LYS A 286 -9.39 -6.15 -9.38
C LYS A 286 -8.38 -7.28 -9.27
N GLY A 287 -8.73 -8.37 -8.57
CA GLY A 287 -7.81 -9.44 -8.21
C GLY A 287 -7.18 -10.13 -9.43
N ARG A 288 -5.88 -10.37 -9.39
CA ARG A 288 -5.16 -11.17 -10.40
C ARG A 288 -4.42 -12.31 -9.71
N LEU A 289 -4.55 -13.52 -10.26
CA LEU A 289 -3.71 -14.65 -9.87
C LEU A 289 -2.28 -14.38 -10.33
N VAL A 290 -1.31 -14.46 -9.41
CA VAL A 290 0.11 -14.22 -9.72
C VAL A 290 1.00 -15.44 -9.47
N LYS A 291 0.51 -16.45 -8.72
CA LYS A 291 1.19 -17.75 -8.53
C LYS A 291 0.18 -18.81 -8.11
N GLY A 292 0.39 -20.06 -8.54
CA GLY A 292 -0.45 -21.20 -8.14
C GLY A 292 -1.81 -21.20 -8.82
N GLU A 293 -2.86 -21.52 -8.07
CA GLU A 293 -4.23 -21.68 -8.57
C GLU A 293 -5.19 -20.66 -7.96
N ARG A 294 -6.22 -20.25 -8.73
CA ARG A 294 -7.31 -19.42 -8.23
C ARG A 294 -8.38 -20.30 -7.59
N ILE A 295 -8.46 -20.28 -6.25
CA ILE A 295 -9.35 -21.16 -5.47
C ILE A 295 -10.68 -20.46 -5.15
N SER A 296 -10.64 -19.26 -4.57
CA SER A 296 -11.85 -18.60 -4.07
C SER A 296 -11.92 -17.09 -4.26
N LEU A 297 -10.83 -16.36 -4.08
CA LEU A 297 -10.80 -14.91 -4.36
C LEU A 297 -10.82 -14.62 -5.85
#